data_AF-A0A1H2RRJ9-F1
#
_entry.id   AF-A0A1H2RRJ9-F1
#
_cell.length_a   1.000
_cell.length_b   1.000
_cell.length_c   1.000
_cell.angle_alpha   90.00
_cell.angle_beta   90.00
_cell.angle_gamma   90.00
#
_symmetry.space_group_name_H-M   'P 1'
#
loop_
_entity.id
_entity.type
_entity.pdbx_description
1 polymer ?
#
loop_
_entity_poly.entity_id
_entity_poly.type
_entity_poly.pdbx_seq_one_letter_code
_entity_poly.pdbx_strand_id
1 'polypeptide(L)'
;MTTRFSISELAEMLHVPVSYIRQAVDALANDLTGESFVFQDRNWRIGPSDVKRIQEWIVEHQDELAEVSRPRHRRVRSRRVATSDSDD
;
A
#
# COMPACT_ATOMS: atom_id res chain seq x y z
N MET A 1 9.04 -21.84 14.38
CA MET A 1 9.37 -20.47 13.92
C MET A 1 8.23 -20.01 13.03
N THR A 2 7.45 -19.01 13.43
CA THR A 2 6.41 -18.44 12.58
C THR A 2 7.00 -17.24 11.83
N THR A 3 7.33 -17.43 10.55
CA THR A 3 7.76 -16.35 9.67
C THR A 3 6.63 -15.33 9.58
N ARG A 4 6.92 -14.05 9.82
CA ARG A 4 5.92 -12.96 9.74
C ARG A 4 6.44 -11.96 8.73
N PHE A 5 5.58 -11.58 7.79
CA PHE A 5 5.93 -10.67 6.69
C PHE A 5 5.30 -9.30 6.92
N SER A 6 6.05 -8.25 6.59
CA SER A 6 5.51 -6.90 6.45
C SER A 6 4.78 -6.74 5.10
N ILE A 7 3.97 -5.68 4.96
CA ILE A 7 3.27 -5.36 3.71
C ILE A 7 4.25 -5.24 2.53
N SER A 8 5.40 -4.61 2.75
CA SER A 8 6.42 -4.41 1.73
C SER A 8 7.04 -5.73 1.29
N GLU A 9 7.44 -6.58 2.25
CA GLU A 9 7.98 -7.91 1.94
C GLU A 9 6.98 -8.78 1.19
N LEU A 10 5.69 -8.68 1.54
CA LEU A 10 4.63 -9.40 0.84
C LEU A 10 4.46 -8.92 -0.61
N ALA A 11 4.52 -7.60 -0.82
CA ALA A 11 4.43 -7.00 -2.14
C ALA A 11 5.58 -7.44 -3.05
N GLU A 12 6.80 -7.48 -2.51
CA GLU A 12 7.98 -7.98 -3.23
C GLU A 12 7.85 -9.47 -3.55
N MET A 13 7.44 -10.29 -2.59
CA MET A 13 7.28 -11.74 -2.77
C MET A 13 6.20 -12.09 -3.80
N LEU A 14 5.09 -11.36 -3.80
CA LEU A 14 3.97 -11.58 -4.73
C LEU A 14 4.15 -10.82 -6.06
N HIS A 15 5.20 -10.01 -6.20
CA HIS A 15 5.47 -9.16 -7.36
C HIS A 15 4.27 -8.25 -7.74
N VAL A 16 3.58 -7.72 -6.72
CA VAL A 16 2.44 -6.81 -6.90
C VAL A 16 2.70 -5.46 -6.23
N PRO A 17 1.99 -4.39 -6.63
CA PRO A 17 2.11 -3.10 -5.97
C PRO A 17 1.76 -3.18 -4.48
N VAL A 18 2.51 -2.45 -3.65
CA VAL A 18 2.22 -2.30 -2.21
C VAL A 18 0.79 -1.80 -1.95
N SER A 19 0.22 -1.01 -2.87
CA SER A 19 -1.16 -0.54 -2.81
C SER A 19 -2.19 -1.67 -2.88
N TYR A 20 -1.89 -2.77 -3.58
CA TYR A 20 -2.78 -3.92 -3.69
C TYR A 20 -2.78 -4.71 -2.39
N ILE A 21 -1.59 -4.94 -1.82
CA ILE A 21 -1.46 -5.58 -0.51
C ILE A 21 -2.18 -4.76 0.57
N ARG A 22 -2.02 -3.43 0.57
CA ARG A 22 -2.69 -2.57 1.55
C ARG A 22 -4.21 -2.66 1.45
N GLN A 23 -4.77 -2.65 0.24
CA GLN A 23 -6.23 -2.79 0.04
C GLN A 23 -6.73 -4.16 0.49
N ALA A 24 -6.01 -5.23 0.13
CA ALA A 24 -6.36 -6.58 0.55
C ALA A 24 -6.29 -6.75 2.08
N VAL A 25 -5.25 -6.22 2.71
CA VAL A 25 -5.09 -6.26 4.17
C VAL A 25 -6.17 -5.45 4.88
N ASP A 26 -6.56 -4.30 4.33
CA ASP A 26 -7.63 -3.46 4.89
C ASP A 26 -9.01 -4.14 4.74
N ALA A 27 -9.29 -4.73 3.58
CA ALA A 27 -10.51 -5.48 3.32
C ALA A 27 -10.62 -6.73 4.21
N LEU A 28 -9.50 -7.40 4.47
CA LEU A 28 -9.42 -8.60 5.30
C LEU A 28 -9.08 -8.28 6.77
N ALA A 29 -8.98 -7.01 7.17
CA ALA A 29 -8.47 -6.61 8.49
C ALA A 29 -9.21 -7.26 9.67
N ASN A 30 -10.51 -7.56 9.50
CA ASN A 30 -11.33 -8.22 10.50
C ASN A 30 -11.12 -9.75 10.58
N ASP A 31 -10.63 -10.37 9.52
CA ASP A 31 -10.43 -11.81 9.38
C ASP A 31 -8.95 -12.25 9.45
N LEU A 32 -8.04 -11.28 9.42
CA LEU A 32 -6.61 -11.54 9.52
C LEU A 32 -6.20 -11.86 10.96
N THR A 33 -5.39 -12.90 11.10
CA THR A 33 -4.72 -13.21 12.37
C THR A 33 -3.48 -12.34 12.64
N GLY A 34 -3.23 -11.37 11.76
CA GLY A 34 -2.10 -10.46 11.84
C GLY A 34 -2.24 -9.46 12.99
N GLU A 35 -1.19 -9.35 13.79
CA GLU A 35 -1.11 -8.33 14.85
C GLU A 35 -0.82 -6.96 14.23
N SER A 36 -1.70 -5.98 14.45
CA SER A 36 -1.45 -4.57 14.15
C SER A 36 -0.84 -3.89 15.39
N PHE A 37 0.35 -3.29 15.25
CA PHE A 37 0.99 -2.58 16.36
C PHE A 37 0.58 -1.11 16.34
N VAL A 38 -0.08 -0.67 17.42
CA VAL A 38 -0.59 0.70 17.62
C VAL A 38 0.52 1.76 17.55
N PHE A 39 1.77 1.38 17.85
CA PHE A 39 2.86 2.35 18.01
C PHE A 39 3.42 2.91 16.69
N GLN A 40 3.04 2.35 15.52
CA GLN A 40 3.46 2.88 14.21
C GLN A 40 2.39 2.74 13.10
N ASP A 41 1.11 2.48 13.42
CA ASP A 41 -0.09 2.55 12.54
C ASP A 41 -0.03 1.87 11.15
N ARG A 42 1.09 1.24 10.79
CA ARG A 42 1.43 0.83 9.42
C ARG A 42 2.27 -0.44 9.38
N ASN A 43 2.57 -1.02 10.55
CA ASN A 43 3.36 -2.25 10.62
C ASN A 43 2.42 -3.44 10.86
N TRP A 44 1.90 -3.99 9.77
CA TRP A 44 1.15 -5.24 9.79
C TRP A 44 2.11 -6.41 9.78
N ARG A 45 1.88 -7.39 10.66
CA ARG A 45 2.61 -8.67 10.65
C ARG A 45 1.72 -9.76 10.10
N ILE A 46 1.92 -10.09 8.83
CA ILE A 46 1.12 -11.05 8.08
C ILE A 46 1.71 -12.44 8.29
N GLY A 47 0.89 -13.38 8.79
CA GLY A 47 1.27 -14.78 8.93
C GLY A 47 1.23 -15.52 7.60
N PRO A 48 1.93 -16.65 7.45
CA PRO A 48 1.97 -17.43 6.20
C PRO A 48 0.59 -17.95 5.79
N SER A 49 -0.29 -18.25 6.76
CA SER A 49 -1.68 -18.66 6.52
C SER A 49 -2.52 -17.55 5.88
N ASP A 50 -2.21 -16.30 6.18
CA ASP A 50 -2.92 -15.13 5.67
C ASP A 50 -2.41 -14.68 4.31
N VAL A 51 -1.16 -15.01 3.96
CA VAL A 51 -0.57 -14.74 2.64
C VAL A 51 -1.44 -15.30 1.51
N LYS A 52 -1.89 -16.55 1.65
CA LYS A 52 -2.70 -17.21 0.62
C LYS A 52 -4.04 -16.51 0.42
N ARG A 53 -4.69 -16.08 1.52
CA ARG A 53 -5.95 -15.34 1.47
C ARG A 53 -5.79 -13.98 0.80
N ILE A 54 -4.73 -13.25 1.15
CA ILE A 54 -4.40 -11.96 0.53
C ILE A 54 -4.14 -12.15 -0.97
N GLN A 55 -3.39 -13.18 -1.34
CA GLN A 55 -3.12 -13.49 -2.74
C GLN A 55 -4.41 -13.82 -3.51
N GLU A 56 -5.27 -14.67 -2.97
CA GLU A 56 -6.56 -15.02 -3.57
C GLU A 56 -7.43 -13.78 -3.78
N TRP A 57 -7.58 -12.96 -2.73
CA TRP A 57 -8.36 -11.73 -2.81
C TRP A 57 -7.84 -10.76 -3.88
N ILE A 58 -6.51 -10.60 -4.00
CA ILE A 58 -5.90 -9.74 -5.03
C ILE A 58 -6.18 -10.26 -6.44
N VAL A 59 -6.11 -11.58 -6.65
CA VAL A 59 -6.40 -12.18 -7.96
C VAL A 59 -7.87 -12.01 -8.32
N GLU A 60 -8.78 -12.17 -7.36
CA GLU A 60 -10.22 -11.99 -7.58
C GLU A 60 -10.60 -10.54 -7.90
N HIS A 61 -9.90 -9.55 -7.32
CA HIS A 61 -10.20 -8.12 -7.47
C HIS A 61 -9.17 -7.38 -8.34
N GLN A 62 -8.37 -8.11 -9.13
CA GLN A 62 -7.26 -7.52 -9.90
C GLN A 62 -7.71 -6.40 -10.84
N ASP A 63 -8.89 -6.56 -11.46
CA ASP A 63 -9.44 -5.63 -12.44
C ASP A 63 -9.84 -4.31 -11.77
N GLU A 64 -10.48 -4.38 -10.60
CA GLU A 64 -10.85 -3.21 -9.79
C GLU A 64 -9.61 -2.48 -9.26
N LEU A 65 -8.61 -3.23 -8.79
CA LEU A 65 -7.35 -2.70 -8.31
C LEU A 65 -6.58 -1.94 -9.41
N ALA A 66 -6.62 -2.44 -10.65
CA ALA A 66 -5.98 -1.82 -11.80
C ALA A 66 -6.62 -0.49 -12.20
N GLU A 67 -7.94 -0.35 -12.02
CA GLU A 67 -8.65 0.91 -12.27
C GLU A 67 -8.32 1.98 -11.23
N VAL A 68 -8.24 1.59 -9.95
CA VAL A 68 -7.90 2.49 -8.83
C VAL A 68 -6.44 2.95 -8.89
N SER A 69 -5.53 2.09 -9.38
CA SER A 69 -4.11 2.42 -9.53
C SER A 69 -3.80 3.40 -10.65
N ARG A 70 -4.76 3.84 -11.47
CA ARG A 70 -4.51 4.88 -12.48
C ARG A 70 -4.11 6.18 -11.78
N PRO A 71 -2.86 6.65 -11.94
CA PRO A 71 -2.40 7.83 -11.23
C PRO A 71 -3.21 9.02 -11.73
N ARG A 72 -4.05 9.57 -10.85
CA ARG A 72 -4.72 10.84 -11.07
C ARG A 72 -3.62 11.89 -11.16
N HIS A 73 -3.24 12.22 -12.40
CA HIS A 73 -2.08 13.02 -12.77
C HIS A 73 -2.05 14.32 -11.95
N ARG A 74 -1.31 14.32 -10.85
CA ARG A 74 -1.17 15.48 -9.97
C ARG A 74 -0.27 16.48 -10.71
N ARG A 75 -0.89 17.32 -11.55
CA ARG A 75 -0.25 18.48 -12.18
C ARG A 75 0.23 19.41 -11.07
N VAL A 76 1.47 19.24 -10.63
CA VAL A 76 2.16 20.20 -9.78
C VAL A 76 2.40 21.44 -10.64
N ARG A 77 1.56 22.46 -10.45
CA ARG A 77 1.73 23.77 -11.09
C ARG A 77 2.88 24.46 -10.37
N SER A 78 4.09 24.36 -10.91
CA SER A 78 5.25 25.10 -10.40
C SER A 78 4.94 26.59 -10.39
N ARG A 79 4.75 27.16 -9.21
CA ARG A 79 4.67 28.61 -9.01
C ARG A 79 6.09 29.15 -9.13
N ARG A 80 6.45 29.68 -10.30
CA ARG A 80 7.68 30.48 -10.46
C ARG A 80 7.52 31.73 -9.61
N VAL A 81 8.32 31.84 -8.55
CA VAL A 81 8.50 33.08 -7.79
C VAL A 81 9.43 33.96 -8.63
N ALA A 82 8.88 35.01 -9.23
CA ALA A 82 9.70 36.11 -9.70
C ALA A 82 10.10 36.93 -8.46
N THR A 83 11.31 36.74 -7.98
CA THR A 83 11.99 37.75 -7.18
C THR A 83 12.30 38.91 -8.11
N SER A 84 11.44 39.92 -8.09
CA SER A 84 11.80 41.24 -8.58
C SER A 84 12.86 41.81 -7.64
N ASP A 85 14.05 41.92 -8.18
CA ASP A 85 15.09 42.85 -7.75
C ASP A 85 14.47 44.26 -7.68
N SER A 86 14.52 44.90 -6.53
CA SER A 86 14.17 46.31 -6.36
C SER A 86 15.08 46.92 -5.32
N ASP A 87 15.95 47.75 -5.87
CA ASP A 87 16.85 48.79 -5.37
C ASP A 87 16.16 49.75 -4.37
N ASP A 88 16.79 49.99 -3.22
CA ASP A 88 17.00 51.31 -2.56
C ASP A 88 18.11 51.21 -1.49
#